data_AF-A0AA96Q964-F1
#
_entry.id   AF-A0AA96Q964-F1
#
_cell.length_a   1.000
_cell.length_b   1.000
_cell.length_c   1.000
_cell.angle_alpha   90.00
_cell.angle_beta   90.00
_cell.angle_gamma   90.00
#
_symmetry.space_group_name_H-M   'P 1'
#
loop_
_entity.id
_entity.type
_entity.pdbx_description
1 polymer ?
#
loop_
_entity_poly.entity_id
_entity_poly.type
_entity_poly.pdbx_seq_one_letter_code
_entity_poly.pdbx_strand_id
1 'polypeptide(L)'
;MRGVLIDAPLAAPVAPPGGAGAASPSGSGAPAPAPSAGFDPSLPWRKAPSVALRPEPFGALVYSFGTRKLSFLKSKALVTVVETLAEHPSADAALVACGVPVAQQPAYRRALADLARSQMIERRTSSPPEKDPPAPHRSHARGGTLQEGRPELAAGPCDEATPEAHR
;
A
#
# COMPACT_ATOMS: atom_id res chain seq x y z
N MET A 1 11.14 -24.78 10.29
CA MET A 1 11.48 -23.45 9.73
C MET A 1 11.54 -22.47 10.89
N ARG A 2 12.71 -21.89 11.21
CA ARG A 2 12.82 -20.90 12.29
C ARG A 2 12.35 -19.56 11.74
N GLY A 3 11.18 -19.09 12.17
CA GLY A 3 10.74 -17.75 11.80
C GLY A 3 11.63 -16.69 12.47
N VAL A 4 11.92 -15.62 11.73
CA VAL A 4 12.69 -14.50 12.29
C VAL A 4 11.72 -13.60 13.03
N LEU A 5 12.02 -13.37 14.30
CA LEU A 5 11.24 -12.48 15.13
C LEU A 5 11.76 -11.06 14.94
N ILE A 6 10.91 -10.16 14.44
CA ILE A 6 11.25 -8.74 14.25
C ILE A 6 10.45 -7.95 15.28
N ASP A 7 11.18 -7.37 16.24
CA ASP A 7 10.60 -6.62 17.35
C ASP A 7 11.04 -5.17 17.28
N ALA A 8 10.07 -4.26 17.27
CA ALA A 8 10.26 -2.92 17.80
C ALA A 8 9.68 -2.93 19.21
N PRO A 9 10.39 -2.37 20.21
CA PRO A 9 9.98 -2.42 21.60
C PRO A 9 8.55 -1.88 21.74
N LEU A 10 7.70 -2.68 22.36
CA LEU A 10 6.33 -2.32 22.68
C LEU A 10 6.33 -1.09 23.58
N ALA A 11 5.64 -0.03 23.16
CA ALA A 11 5.50 1.18 23.94
C ALA A 11 4.76 0.88 25.26
N ALA A 12 5.37 1.22 26.39
CA ALA A 12 4.64 1.46 27.63
C ALA A 12 3.77 2.74 27.44
N PRO A 13 2.56 2.83 28.02
CA PRO A 13 1.76 4.04 27.98
C PRO A 13 2.53 5.17 28.66
N VAL A 14 2.82 6.23 27.90
CA VAL A 14 3.40 7.47 28.43
C VAL A 14 2.35 8.18 29.28
N ALA A 15 2.51 8.14 30.60
CA ALA A 15 1.80 9.00 31.54
C ALA A 15 2.18 10.48 31.29
N PRO A 16 1.29 11.45 31.53
CA PRO A 16 1.61 12.87 31.33
C PRO A 16 2.71 13.32 32.32
N PRO A 17 3.58 14.29 31.93
CA PRO A 17 4.65 14.74 32.79
C PRO A 17 4.11 15.63 33.92
N GLY A 18 4.02 15.08 35.14
CA GLY A 18 4.08 15.85 36.38
C GLY A 18 5.53 16.27 36.66
N GLY A 19 5.75 17.55 36.94
CA GLY A 19 7.04 18.22 36.82
C GLY A 19 8.10 17.98 37.90
N ALA A 20 9.26 18.59 37.60
CA ALA A 20 10.42 18.93 38.42
C ALA A 20 11.37 17.81 38.90
N GLY A 21 12.66 17.98 38.58
CA GLY A 21 13.77 17.30 39.26
C GLY A 21 14.91 16.90 38.32
N ALA A 22 15.97 17.70 38.27
CA ALA A 22 17.19 17.46 37.51
C ALA A 22 17.95 16.20 37.97
N ALA A 23 18.52 15.46 37.01
CA ALA A 23 19.85 14.85 37.10
C ALA A 23 20.24 14.25 35.74
N SER A 24 21.30 14.78 35.13
CA SER A 24 22.03 14.10 34.05
C SER A 24 22.71 12.84 34.59
N PRO A 25 22.79 11.77 33.80
CA PRO A 25 24.01 11.00 33.76
C PRO A 25 24.62 11.06 32.36
N SER A 26 25.83 11.60 32.32
CA SER A 26 26.82 11.31 31.28
C SER A 26 27.05 9.80 31.25
N GLY A 27 26.57 9.15 30.20
CA GLY A 27 26.72 7.73 29.96
C GLY A 27 27.23 7.51 28.54
N SER A 28 28.51 7.15 28.47
CA SER A 28 29.29 6.66 27.33
C SER A 28 28.49 6.23 26.10
N GLY A 29 28.74 6.91 24.99
CA GLY A 29 28.16 6.62 23.68
C GLY A 29 28.43 5.18 23.26
N ALA A 30 27.40 4.34 23.37
CA ALA A 30 27.33 3.10 22.62
C ALA A 30 27.33 3.46 21.12
N PRO A 31 28.13 2.77 20.28
CA PRO A 31 28.20 3.10 18.86
C PRO A 31 26.80 3.01 18.26
N ALA A 32 26.31 4.14 17.75
CA ALA A 32 25.19 4.15 16.83
C ALA A 32 25.53 3.14 15.73
N PRO A 33 24.77 2.05 15.56
CA PRO A 33 25.13 1.08 14.55
C PRO A 33 25.01 1.75 13.21
N ALA A 34 26.06 1.55 12.42
CA ALA A 34 26.14 1.99 11.05
C ALA A 34 24.84 1.64 10.30
N PRO A 35 24.37 2.50 9.38
CA PRO A 35 23.23 2.21 8.55
C PRO A 35 23.50 0.88 7.84
N SER A 36 22.65 -0.11 8.10
CA SER A 36 22.67 -1.37 7.38
C SER A 36 22.45 -1.05 5.91
N ALA A 37 23.51 -1.20 5.10
CA ALA A 37 23.51 -0.96 3.66
C ALA A 37 22.28 -1.63 3.03
N GLY A 38 21.26 -0.83 2.71
CA GLY A 38 20.00 -1.31 2.16
C GLY A 38 18.76 -0.51 2.58
N PHE A 39 18.71 0.06 3.80
CA PHE A 39 17.53 0.81 4.29
C PHE A 39 17.85 2.28 4.59
N ASP A 40 17.22 3.18 3.85
CA ASP A 40 17.22 4.63 4.13
C ASP A 40 15.80 5.07 4.54
N PRO A 41 15.60 5.53 5.79
CA PRO A 41 14.28 5.90 6.30
C PRO A 41 13.71 7.15 5.63
N SER A 42 14.54 7.94 4.93
CA SER A 42 14.15 9.17 4.24
C SER A 42 13.52 8.89 2.87
N LEU A 43 13.67 7.66 2.37
CA LEU A 43 13.11 7.24 1.08
C LEU A 43 11.68 6.70 1.23
N PRO A 44 10.89 6.68 0.14
CA PRO A 44 9.60 6.03 0.12
C PRO A 44 9.75 4.50 0.10
N TRP A 45 9.00 3.83 0.96
CA TRP A 45 8.97 2.37 1.07
C TRP A 45 7.54 1.86 0.92
N ARG A 46 7.40 0.57 0.61
CA ARG A 46 6.11 -0.13 0.62
C ARG A 46 6.31 -1.58 1.05
N LYS A 47 5.24 -2.21 1.53
CA LYS A 47 5.17 -3.67 1.64
C LYS A 47 5.37 -4.28 0.25
N ALA A 48 6.20 -5.32 0.15
CA ALA A 48 6.39 -6.02 -1.11
C ALA A 48 5.07 -6.73 -1.54
N PRO A 49 4.75 -6.77 -2.84
CA PRO A 49 3.51 -7.40 -3.33
C PRO A 49 3.49 -8.92 -3.10
N SER A 50 4.67 -9.54 -2.97
CA SER A 50 4.85 -10.96 -2.66
C SER A 50 4.73 -11.27 -1.17
N VAL A 51 4.21 -10.35 -0.35
CA VAL A 51 4.12 -10.50 1.11
C VAL A 51 2.67 -10.50 1.59
N ALA A 52 2.31 -11.57 2.28
CA ALA A 52 1.05 -11.68 3.03
C ALA A 52 1.27 -11.25 4.49
N LEU A 53 0.34 -10.44 4.99
CA LEU A 53 0.22 -10.10 6.40
C LEU A 53 -1.03 -10.79 6.94
N ARG A 54 -0.89 -11.49 8.06
CA ARG A 54 -2.01 -12.07 8.81
C ARG A 54 -2.04 -11.43 10.20
N PRO A 55 -3.03 -10.57 10.50
CA PRO A 55 -3.19 -9.96 11.81
C PRO A 55 -3.42 -11.01 12.90
N GLU A 56 -2.78 -10.84 14.05
CA GLU A 56 -2.88 -11.73 15.21
C GLU A 56 -2.97 -10.87 16.49
N PRO A 57 -3.46 -11.40 17.63
CA PRO A 57 -3.66 -10.60 18.85
C PRO A 57 -2.37 -9.92 19.36
N PHE A 58 -1.20 -10.50 19.06
CA PHE A 58 0.12 -9.97 19.40
C PHE A 58 0.75 -9.06 18.34
N GLY A 59 0.11 -8.86 17.17
CA GLY A 59 0.71 -8.12 16.05
C GLY A 59 0.35 -8.77 14.72
N ALA A 60 1.32 -9.37 14.03
CA ALA A 60 1.04 -10.09 12.78
C ALA A 60 2.09 -11.17 12.45
N LEU A 61 1.65 -12.12 11.63
CA LEU A 61 2.51 -13.04 10.89
C LEU A 61 2.77 -12.46 9.49
N VAL A 62 4.04 -12.40 9.11
CA VAL A 62 4.49 -11.88 7.80
C VAL A 62 5.08 -13.02 7.01
N TYR A 63 4.50 -13.33 5.86
CA TYR A 63 5.00 -14.38 4.98
C TYR A 63 5.39 -13.81 3.62
N SER A 64 6.62 -14.05 3.19
CA SER A 64 7.08 -13.76 1.84
C SER A 64 6.97 -14.99 0.95
N PHE A 65 6.17 -14.90 -0.11
CA PHE A 65 6.07 -15.92 -1.15
C PHE A 65 7.35 -16.02 -1.98
N GLY A 66 8.09 -14.91 -2.12
CA GLY A 66 9.34 -14.88 -2.90
C GLY A 66 10.47 -15.65 -2.20
N THR A 67 10.69 -15.40 -0.91
CA THR A 67 11.79 -16.05 -0.16
C THR A 67 11.33 -17.26 0.65
N ARG A 68 10.04 -17.57 0.67
CA ARG A 68 9.40 -18.59 1.53
C ARG A 68 9.73 -18.43 3.01
N LYS A 69 9.90 -17.18 3.46
CA LYS A 69 10.25 -16.85 4.84
C LYS A 69 9.01 -16.44 5.61
N LEU A 70 8.94 -16.89 6.86
CA LEU A 70 7.96 -16.44 7.84
C LEU A 70 8.66 -15.59 8.89
N SER A 71 8.12 -14.41 9.17
CA SER A 71 8.58 -13.51 10.22
C SER A 71 7.40 -13.09 11.09
N PHE A 72 7.70 -12.70 12.33
CA PHE A 72 6.69 -12.31 13.31
C PHE A 72 6.88 -10.83 13.66
N LEU A 73 5.81 -10.05 13.57
CA LEU A 73 5.74 -8.68 14.08
C LEU A 73 5.03 -8.72 15.44
N LYS A 74 5.74 -8.32 16.48
CA LYS A 74 5.25 -8.33 17.87
C LYS A 74 4.50 -7.05 18.31
N SER A 75 4.40 -6.06 17.43
CA SER A 75 3.75 -4.78 17.72
C SER A 75 2.70 -4.48 16.67
N LYS A 76 1.45 -4.26 17.11
CA LYS A 76 0.37 -3.81 16.22
C LYS A 76 0.70 -2.49 15.54
N ALA A 77 1.38 -1.58 16.24
CA ALA A 77 1.83 -0.31 15.67
C ALA A 77 2.82 -0.54 14.50
N LEU A 78 3.72 -1.52 14.63
CA LEU A 78 4.63 -1.87 13.54
C LEU A 78 3.88 -2.48 12.33
N VAL A 79 2.83 -3.26 12.57
CA VAL A 79 1.94 -3.76 11.51
C VAL A 79 1.29 -2.60 10.77
N THR A 80 0.69 -1.65 11.51
CA THR A 80 0.06 -0.46 10.93
C THR A 80 1.05 0.38 10.11
N VAL A 81 2.28 0.57 10.59
CA VAL A 81 3.33 1.26 9.84
C VAL A 81 3.65 0.54 8.53
N VAL A 82 3.76 -0.78 8.53
CA VAL A 82 4.07 -1.57 7.31
C VAL A 82 2.92 -1.52 6.30
N GLU A 83 1.67 -1.52 6.77
CA GLU A 83 0.47 -1.41 5.92
C GLU A 83 0.35 -0.04 5.28
N THR A 84 0.55 1.03 6.07
CA THR A 84 0.41 2.43 5.63
C THR A 84 1.69 2.99 5.00
N LEU A 85 2.79 2.24 4.96
CA LEU A 85 4.09 2.70 4.47
C LEU A 85 4.00 3.31 3.05
N ALA A 86 3.16 2.70 2.20
CA ALA A 86 2.91 3.14 0.83
C ALA A 86 2.04 4.40 0.73
N GLU A 87 1.47 4.90 1.81
CA GLU A 87 0.67 6.14 1.85
C GLU A 87 1.55 7.35 2.18
N HIS A 88 2.77 7.14 2.63
CA HIS A 88 3.67 8.18 3.09
C HIS A 88 4.82 8.44 2.11
N PRO A 89 5.41 9.66 2.12
CA PRO A 89 6.54 10.02 1.27
C PRO A 89 7.86 9.39 1.74
N SER A 90 7.96 9.03 3.02
CA SER A 90 9.14 8.39 3.60
C SER A 90 8.75 7.44 4.73
N ALA A 91 9.63 6.50 5.07
CA ALA A 91 9.41 5.64 6.23
C ALA A 91 9.36 6.45 7.54
N ASP A 92 10.14 7.53 7.63
CA ASP A 92 10.09 8.41 8.80
C ASP A 92 8.74 9.14 8.93
N ALA A 93 8.20 9.64 7.82
CA ALA A 93 6.87 10.24 7.80
C ALA A 93 5.78 9.24 8.23
N ALA A 94 5.91 7.96 7.85
CA ALA A 94 5.00 6.90 8.29
C ALA A 94 5.07 6.66 9.81
N LEU A 95 6.28 6.65 10.38
CA LEU A 95 6.45 6.50 11.84
C LEU A 95 5.79 7.64 12.60
N VAL A 96 5.97 8.88 12.13
CA VAL A 96 5.35 10.06 12.74
C VAL A 96 3.82 10.01 12.60
N ALA A 97 3.30 9.69 11.42
CA ALA A 97 1.86 9.59 11.17
C ALA A 97 1.19 8.49 12.01
N CYS A 98 1.88 7.38 12.26
CA CYS A 98 1.41 6.31 13.14
C CYS A 98 1.57 6.63 14.64
N GLY A 99 2.07 7.81 15.00
CA GLY A 99 2.23 8.25 16.39
C GLY A 99 3.37 7.55 17.14
N VAL A 100 4.39 7.04 16.44
CA VAL A 100 5.54 6.39 17.07
C VAL A 100 6.36 7.44 17.83
N PRO A 101 6.55 7.30 19.16
CA PRO A 101 7.33 8.25 19.93
C PRO A 101 8.76 8.38 19.41
N VAL A 102 9.31 9.60 19.41
CA VAL A 102 10.68 9.90 18.91
C VAL A 102 11.73 9.00 19.58
N ALA A 103 11.58 8.72 20.88
CA ALA A 103 12.46 7.84 21.63
C ALA A 103 12.48 6.38 21.10
N GLN A 104 11.42 5.94 20.44
CA GLN A 104 11.29 4.58 19.91
C GLN A 104 11.60 4.49 18.41
N GLN A 105 11.60 5.61 17.69
CA GLN A 105 11.90 5.64 16.25
C GLN A 105 13.20 4.90 15.87
N PRO A 106 14.32 4.99 16.62
CA PRO A 106 15.51 4.22 16.27
C PRO A 106 15.29 2.70 16.24
N ALA A 107 14.44 2.18 17.13
CA ALA A 107 14.15 0.76 17.17
C ALA A 107 13.17 0.34 16.06
N TYR A 108 12.18 1.17 15.75
CA TYR A 108 11.31 0.96 14.58
C TYR A 108 12.09 1.00 13.26
N ARG A 109 13.04 1.94 13.12
CA ARG A 109 13.92 2.01 11.94
C ARG A 109 14.75 0.74 11.75
N ARG A 110 15.24 0.12 12.85
CA ARG A 110 15.93 -1.17 12.78
C ARG A 110 15.01 -2.30 12.35
N ALA A 111 13.81 -2.38 12.93
CA ALA A 111 12.82 -3.37 12.55
C ALA A 111 12.47 -3.26 11.05
N LEU A 112 12.28 -2.04 10.54
CA LEU A 112 12.07 -1.80 9.11
C LEU A 112 13.30 -2.16 8.26
N ALA A 113 14.52 -1.89 8.74
CA ALA A 113 15.73 -2.32 8.05
C ALA A 113 15.85 -3.85 7.96
N ASP A 114 15.45 -4.58 9.00
CA ASP A 114 15.42 -6.06 9.00
C ASP A 114 14.33 -6.60 8.06
N LEU A 115 13.17 -5.93 7.99
CA LEU A 115 12.14 -6.23 7.00
C LEU A 115 12.64 -5.98 5.56
N ALA A 116 13.38 -4.91 5.32
CA ALA A 116 13.97 -4.63 4.02
C ALA A 116 15.01 -5.70 3.64
N ARG A 117 15.90 -6.07 4.57
CA ARG A 117 16.91 -7.12 4.36
C ARG A 117 16.28 -8.49 4.07
N SER A 118 15.12 -8.76 4.66
CA SER A 118 14.37 -9.99 4.44
C SER A 118 13.43 -9.96 3.23
N GLN A 119 13.45 -8.89 2.42
CA GLN A 119 12.60 -8.69 1.25
C GLN A 119 11.10 -8.67 1.58
N MET A 120 10.76 -8.21 2.78
CA MET A 120 9.38 -8.03 3.23
C MET A 120 8.82 -6.65 2.86
N ILE A 121 9.70 -5.65 2.84
CA ILE A 121 9.41 -4.32 2.33
C ILE A 121 10.43 -3.97 1.23
N GLU A 122 10.04 -3.10 0.32
CA GLU A 122 10.86 -2.68 -0.81
C GLU A 122 10.75 -1.17 -1.04
N ARG A 123 11.80 -0.59 -1.64
CA ARG A 123 11.80 0.82 -2.02
C ARG A 123 10.72 1.06 -3.07
N ARG A 124 9.94 2.12 -2.87
CA ARG A 124 8.99 2.56 -3.89
C ARG A 124 9.74 3.42 -4.91
N THR A 125 9.79 2.98 -6.15
CA THR A 125 10.38 3.74 -7.26
C THR A 125 9.40 4.70 -7.91
N SER A 126 8.10 4.57 -7.63
CA SER A 126 7.06 5.50 -8.05
C SER A 126 6.80 6.57 -6.97
N SER A 127 6.63 7.82 -7.38
CA SER A 127 5.91 8.80 -6.54
C SER A 127 4.53 8.21 -6.22
N PRO A 128 3.92 8.43 -5.04
CA PRO A 128 2.55 7.99 -4.82
C PRO A 128 1.70 8.49 -6.00
N PRO A 129 0.73 7.71 -6.50
CA PRO A 129 -0.26 8.30 -7.38
C PRO A 129 -0.86 9.44 -6.57
N GLU A 130 -0.52 10.68 -6.94
CA GLU A 130 -1.33 11.84 -6.61
C GLU A 130 -2.76 11.36 -6.81
N LYS A 131 -3.58 11.38 -5.74
CA LYS A 131 -4.96 10.87 -5.80
C LYS A 131 -5.64 11.60 -6.96
N ASP A 132 -5.62 10.97 -8.13
CA ASP A 132 -6.25 11.49 -9.33
C ASP A 132 -7.73 11.51 -8.98
N PRO A 133 -8.37 12.70 -8.90
CA PRO A 133 -9.81 12.74 -8.70
C PRO A 133 -10.40 11.91 -9.83
N PRO A 134 -11.31 10.95 -9.55
CA PRO A 134 -11.80 10.04 -10.57
C PRO A 134 -12.27 10.89 -11.75
N ALA A 135 -11.60 10.73 -12.90
CA ALA A 135 -11.98 11.40 -14.13
C ALA A 135 -13.49 11.24 -14.28
N PRO A 136 -14.26 12.32 -14.50
CA PRO A 136 -15.70 12.21 -14.66
C PRO A 136 -15.93 11.22 -15.80
N HIS A 137 -16.68 10.16 -15.48
CA HIS A 137 -17.17 9.21 -16.45
C HIS A 137 -17.75 10.01 -17.61
N ARG A 138 -17.06 9.98 -18.75
CA ARG A 138 -17.54 10.63 -19.96
C ARG A 138 -18.77 9.83 -20.36
N SER A 139 -19.94 10.29 -19.90
CA SER A 139 -21.23 9.71 -20.25
C SER A 139 -21.29 9.57 -21.76
N HIS A 140 -21.27 8.33 -22.22
CA HIS A 140 -21.58 7.98 -23.59
C HIS A 140 -23.08 8.24 -23.79
N ALA A 141 -23.45 9.51 -23.93
CA ALA A 141 -24.73 9.91 -24.49
C ALA A 141 -24.69 9.54 -25.97
N ARG A 142 -25.07 8.30 -26.27
CA ARG A 142 -25.34 7.85 -27.63
C ARG A 142 -26.65 8.49 -28.05
N GLY A 143 -26.55 9.66 -28.69
CA GLY A 143 -27.64 10.23 -29.46
C GLY A 143 -28.04 9.28 -30.60
N GLY A 144 -29.34 9.04 -30.74
CA GLY A 144 -29.93 8.19 -31.77
C GLY A 144 -31.42 8.49 -31.92
N THR A 145 -31.68 9.62 -32.56
CA THR A 145 -32.90 10.06 -33.27
C THR A 145 -34.18 9.20 -33.15
N LEU A 146 -35.19 9.73 -32.47
CA LEU A 146 -36.60 9.38 -32.72
C LEU A 146 -37.15 10.34 -33.78
N GLN A 147 -37.43 9.86 -34.99
CA GLN A 147 -38.41 10.46 -35.88
C GLN A 147 -38.79 9.42 -36.95
N GLU A 148 -39.78 8.58 -36.66
CA GLU A 148 -40.56 7.95 -37.74
C GLU A 148 -42.04 8.12 -37.44
N GLY A 149 -42.65 9.01 -38.24
CA GLY A 149 -44.08 9.12 -38.37
C GLY A 149 -44.62 7.98 -39.22
N ARG A 150 -45.68 7.36 -38.72
CA ARG A 150 -46.67 6.61 -39.50
C ARG A 150 -47.54 7.59 -40.33
N PRO A 151 -48.44 7.12 -41.21
CA PRO A 151 -48.33 6.03 -42.22
C PRO A 151 -48.97 6.46 -43.58
N GLU A 152 -48.80 5.72 -44.68
CA GLU A 152 -49.91 5.51 -45.64
C GLU A 152 -49.70 4.33 -46.61
N LEU A 153 -50.81 3.64 -46.83
CA LEU A 153 -51.13 2.63 -47.83
C LEU A 153 -50.92 3.12 -49.29
N ALA A 154 -50.31 2.28 -50.15
CA ALA A 154 -50.63 2.13 -51.59
C ALA A 154 -49.69 1.05 -52.18
N ALA A 155 -50.18 -0.14 -52.52
CA ALA A 155 -50.88 -0.51 -53.76
C ALA A 155 -49.92 -0.76 -54.95
N GLY A 156 -49.80 -2.04 -55.34
CA GLY A 156 -49.53 -2.48 -56.71
C GLY A 156 -48.21 -3.20 -56.97
N PRO A 157 -48.23 -4.52 -57.25
CA PRO A 157 -47.23 -5.15 -58.12
C PRO A 157 -47.75 -5.12 -59.57
N CYS A 158 -47.01 -4.44 -60.47
CA CYS A 158 -47.15 -4.60 -61.91
C CYS A 158 -46.00 -5.49 -62.40
N ASP A 159 -46.40 -6.69 -62.81
CA ASP A 159 -45.91 -7.56 -63.89
C ASP A 159 -44.70 -7.07 -64.70
N GLU A 160 -43.70 -7.93 -64.89
CA GLU A 160 -43.23 -8.23 -66.25
C GLU A 160 -42.59 -9.62 -66.32
N ALA A 161 -43.12 -10.42 -67.23
CA ALA A 161 -42.79 -11.79 -67.54
C ALA A 161 -41.62 -11.93 -68.54
N THR A 162 -40.77 -12.97 -68.36
CA THR A 162 -40.21 -13.88 -69.39
C THR A 162 -39.20 -13.25 -70.39
N PRO A 163 -38.17 -13.93 -70.97
CA PRO A 163 -38.17 -15.33 -71.44
C PRO A 163 -36.90 -16.20 -71.27
N GLU A 164 -37.13 -17.51 -71.47
CA GLU A 164 -36.31 -18.48 -72.25
C GLU A 164 -34.87 -18.82 -71.79
N ALA A 165 -34.28 -20.00 -72.02
CA ALA A 165 -34.66 -21.25 -72.67
C ALA A 165 -33.54 -22.30 -72.42
N HIS A 166 -33.89 -23.58 -72.54
CA HIS A 166 -33.07 -24.67 -73.10
C HIS A 166 -31.74 -25.04 -72.42
N ARG A 167 -31.70 -26.18 -71.71
CA ARG A 167 -31.39 -27.53 -72.23
C ARG A 167 -31.51 -28.59 -71.14
#